data_AF-A0A529JXQ1-F1
#
_entry.id   AF-A0A529JXQ1-F1
#
_cell.length_a   1.000
_cell.length_b   1.000
_cell.length_c   1.000
_cell.angle_alpha   90.00
_cell.angle_beta   90.00
_cell.angle_gamma   90.00
#
_symmetry.space_group_name_H-M   'P 1'
#
loop_
_entity.id
_entity.type
_entity.pdbx_description
1 polymer ?
#
loop_
_entity_poly.entity_id
_entity_poly.type
_entity_poly.pdbx_seq_one_letter_code
_entity_poly.pdbx_strand_id
1 'polypeptide(L)'
;LPVVEETGADGIELNFGCPHGMSERGMGSAVGQVPEYIEMVVRWCKANTRMPVITKLTPNITDVRKPARAALAGGTDAVSLINTINSITGVNLDSFAPEPTIDGKGSHGGYCGPAVKPIAMNMVAEIARDPETHGLPISGIGGITTWRDAAEFM
;
A
#
# COMPACT_ATOMS: atom_id res chain seq x y z
N LEU A 1 -7.65 -10.26 -15.81
CA LEU A 1 -6.27 -10.78 -15.71
C LEU A 1 -5.76 -11.36 -17.03
N PRO A 2 -6.52 -12.18 -17.78
CA PRO A 2 -6.07 -12.66 -19.10
C PRO A 2 -5.68 -11.52 -20.07
N VAL A 3 -6.51 -10.48 -20.15
CA VAL A 3 -6.21 -9.28 -20.97
C VAL A 3 -4.95 -8.53 -20.48
N VAL A 4 -4.60 -8.63 -19.19
CA VAL A 4 -3.36 -8.05 -18.65
C VAL A 4 -2.16 -8.92 -19.04
N GLU A 5 -2.28 -10.25 -18.99
CA GLU A 5 -1.24 -11.18 -19.46
C GLU A 5 -0.91 -10.95 -20.94
N GLU A 6 -1.93 -10.72 -21.77
CA GLU A 6 -1.77 -10.43 -23.20
C GLU A 6 -0.96 -9.16 -23.49
N THR A 7 -0.84 -8.24 -22.53
CA THR A 7 0.02 -7.05 -22.68
C THR A 7 1.51 -7.36 -22.63
N GLY A 8 1.90 -8.56 -22.18
CA GLY A 8 3.30 -8.92 -21.93
C GLY A 8 3.85 -8.42 -20.60
N ALA A 9 2.98 -8.05 -19.65
CA ALA A 9 3.40 -7.66 -18.30
C ALA A 9 4.08 -8.83 -17.56
N ASP A 10 5.14 -8.54 -16.81
CA ASP A 10 5.88 -9.54 -16.02
C ASP A 10 5.18 -9.92 -14.70
N GLY A 11 4.18 -9.16 -14.27
CA GLY A 11 3.54 -9.28 -12.96
C GLY A 11 2.41 -8.28 -12.77
N ILE A 12 1.63 -8.46 -11.71
CA ILE A 12 0.60 -7.50 -11.28
C ILE A 12 0.85 -7.04 -9.85
N GLU A 13 0.56 -5.76 -9.59
CA GLU A 13 0.56 -5.19 -8.23
C GLU A 13 -0.88 -4.81 -7.85
N LEU A 14 -1.42 -5.48 -6.83
CA LEU A 14 -2.76 -5.23 -6.31
C LEU A 14 -2.74 -4.03 -5.36
N ASN A 15 -3.39 -2.94 -5.75
CA ASN A 15 -3.41 -1.71 -4.97
C ASN A 15 -4.50 -1.74 -3.87
N PHE A 16 -4.10 -2.08 -2.65
CA PHE A 16 -4.95 -1.98 -1.45
C PHE A 16 -4.68 -0.72 -0.62
N GLY A 17 -3.90 0.24 -1.14
CA GLY A 17 -3.42 1.37 -0.37
C GLY A 17 -3.87 2.75 -0.81
N CYS A 18 -4.68 2.87 -1.87
CA CYS A 18 -5.13 4.18 -2.36
C CYS A 18 -6.04 4.87 -1.33
N PRO A 19 -5.64 6.01 -0.74
CA PRO A 19 -6.48 6.73 0.23
C PRO A 19 -7.62 7.51 -0.46
N HIS A 20 -7.62 7.60 -1.80
CA HIS A 20 -8.57 8.39 -2.58
C HIS A 20 -9.73 7.57 -3.20
N GLY A 21 -9.92 6.32 -2.75
CA GLY A 21 -10.88 5.39 -3.35
C GLY A 21 -12.22 5.31 -2.64
N MET A 22 -12.93 6.42 -2.44
CA MET A 22 -14.16 6.48 -1.63
C MET A 22 -13.97 5.89 -0.23
N SER A 23 -12.92 6.32 0.46
CA SER A 23 -12.60 5.89 1.83
C SER A 23 -13.78 6.13 2.80
N GLU A 24 -14.54 7.19 2.58
CA GLU A 24 -15.77 7.52 3.28
C GLU A 24 -16.90 6.49 3.08
N ARG A 25 -16.80 5.63 2.07
CA ARG A 25 -17.72 4.52 1.79
C ARG A 25 -17.10 3.15 2.10
N GLY A 26 -15.96 3.11 2.79
CA GLY A 26 -15.27 1.85 3.12
C GLY A 26 -14.55 1.19 1.95
N MET A 27 -14.24 1.94 0.89
CA MET A 27 -13.48 1.46 -0.28
C MET A 27 -12.03 1.98 -0.28
N GLY A 28 -11.21 1.55 -1.25
CA GLY A 28 -9.80 1.98 -1.34
C GLY A 28 -8.94 1.42 -0.21
N SER A 29 -8.18 2.28 0.49
CA SER A 29 -7.34 1.85 1.61
C SER A 29 -8.12 1.20 2.75
N ALA A 30 -9.43 1.48 2.87
CA ALA A 30 -10.29 0.81 3.84
C ALA A 30 -10.43 -0.70 3.56
N VAL A 31 -10.43 -1.12 2.29
CA VAL A 31 -10.40 -2.55 1.92
C VAL A 31 -9.07 -3.16 2.34
N GLY A 32 -7.97 -2.42 2.18
CA GLY A 32 -6.64 -2.82 2.64
C GLY A 32 -6.47 -2.88 4.15
N GLN A 33 -7.46 -2.43 4.94
CA GLN A 33 -7.49 -2.57 6.39
C GLN A 33 -8.25 -3.82 6.85
N VAL A 34 -8.90 -4.54 5.93
CA VAL A 34 -9.68 -5.75 6.21
C VAL A 34 -8.92 -6.97 5.67
N PRO A 35 -8.18 -7.71 6.53
CA PRO A 35 -7.35 -8.84 6.10
C PRO A 35 -8.12 -9.88 5.28
N GLU A 36 -9.38 -10.15 5.63
CA GLU A 36 -10.24 -11.10 4.93
C GLU A 36 -10.47 -10.73 3.46
N TYR A 37 -10.58 -9.43 3.17
CA TYR A 37 -10.76 -8.94 1.79
C TYR A 37 -9.47 -9.03 0.99
N ILE A 38 -8.32 -8.75 1.63
CA ILE A 38 -7.01 -8.95 1.01
C ILE A 38 -6.85 -10.41 0.61
N GLU A 39 -7.03 -11.34 1.55
CA GLU A 39 -6.87 -12.77 1.31
C GLU A 39 -7.77 -13.25 0.16
N MET A 40 -9.04 -12.86 0.19
CA MET A 40 -10.04 -13.23 -0.82
C MET A 40 -9.64 -12.75 -2.21
N VAL A 41 -9.25 -11.48 -2.36
CA VAL A 41 -8.90 -10.90 -3.66
C VAL A 41 -7.57 -11.46 -4.18
N VAL A 42 -6.56 -11.62 -3.32
CA VAL A 42 -5.29 -12.24 -3.71
C VAL A 42 -5.55 -13.67 -4.22
N ARG A 43 -6.36 -14.46 -3.51
CA ARG A 43 -6.74 -15.81 -3.92
C ARG A 43 -7.44 -15.83 -5.27
N TRP A 44 -8.37 -14.89 -5.51
CA TRP A 44 -9.01 -14.76 -6.82
C TRP A 44 -8.02 -14.42 -7.91
N CYS A 45 -7.06 -13.53 -7.67
CA CYS A 45 -6.02 -13.22 -8.64
C CYS A 45 -5.18 -14.46 -8.94
N LYS A 46 -4.66 -15.15 -7.92
CA LYS A 46 -3.84 -16.36 -8.08
C LYS A 46 -4.57 -17.50 -8.80
N ALA A 47 -5.90 -17.58 -8.68
CA ALA A 47 -6.70 -18.56 -9.42
C ALA A 47 -6.86 -18.22 -10.92
N ASN A 48 -6.57 -16.99 -11.34
CA ASN A 48 -6.90 -16.46 -12.66
C ASN A 48 -5.70 -15.89 -13.45
N THR A 49 -4.47 -16.03 -12.93
CA THR A 49 -3.25 -15.66 -13.64
C THR A 49 -2.09 -16.53 -13.21
N ARG A 50 -1.14 -16.75 -14.12
CA ARG A 50 0.17 -17.37 -13.80
C ARG A 50 1.24 -16.33 -13.49
N MET A 51 0.96 -15.04 -13.72
CA MET A 51 1.89 -13.96 -13.40
C MET A 51 2.13 -13.88 -11.88
N PRO A 52 3.33 -13.44 -11.46
CA PRO A 52 3.57 -12.97 -10.11
C PRO A 52 2.55 -11.91 -9.67
N VAL A 53 2.04 -12.06 -8.45
CA VAL A 53 1.10 -11.16 -7.80
C VAL A 53 1.79 -10.53 -6.59
N ILE A 54 1.90 -9.21 -6.62
CA ILE A 54 2.44 -8.39 -5.53
C ILE A 54 1.28 -7.68 -4.85
N THR A 55 1.16 -7.76 -3.53
CA THR A 55 0.09 -7.08 -2.79
C THR A 55 0.61 -5.80 -2.15
N LYS A 56 0.08 -4.64 -2.57
CA LYS A 56 0.52 -3.33 -2.06
C LYS A 56 -0.26 -2.86 -0.85
N LEU A 57 0.41 -2.79 0.29
CA LEU A 57 -0.21 -2.55 1.60
C LEU A 57 -0.31 -1.06 1.93
N THR A 58 -1.38 -0.70 2.63
CA THR A 58 -1.61 0.65 3.16
C THR A 58 -0.81 0.86 4.46
N PRO A 59 -0.18 2.04 4.68
CA PRO A 59 0.36 2.39 5.99
C PRO A 59 -0.72 2.85 6.98
N ASN A 60 -1.95 3.07 6.50
CA ASN A 60 -3.05 3.61 7.30
C ASN A 60 -3.73 2.49 8.09
N ILE A 61 -2.97 1.77 8.93
CA ILE A 61 -3.41 0.59 9.66
C ILE A 61 -2.73 0.54 11.03
N THR A 62 -3.39 -0.07 12.02
CA THR A 62 -2.82 -0.23 13.37
C THR A 62 -1.67 -1.23 13.41
N ASP A 63 -1.79 -2.34 12.68
CA ASP A 63 -0.78 -3.41 12.62
C ASP A 63 -0.65 -3.89 11.18
N VAL A 64 0.49 -3.59 10.56
CA VAL A 64 0.78 -3.91 9.15
C VAL A 64 1.02 -5.41 8.92
N ARG A 65 1.29 -6.19 9.98
CA ARG A 65 1.54 -7.63 9.86
C ARG A 65 0.26 -8.38 9.52
N LYS A 66 -0.89 -7.95 10.05
CA LYS A 66 -2.20 -8.58 9.77
C LYS A 66 -2.52 -8.63 8.27
N PRO A 67 -2.52 -7.51 7.52
CA PRO A 67 -2.77 -7.55 6.09
C PRO A 67 -1.66 -8.29 5.31
N ALA A 68 -0.40 -8.25 5.77
CA ALA A 68 0.68 -9.01 5.14
C ALA A 68 0.49 -10.53 5.26
N ARG A 69 0.13 -11.03 6.44
CA ARG A 69 -0.20 -12.44 6.69
C ARG A 69 -1.39 -12.90 5.86
N ALA A 70 -2.42 -12.06 5.75
CA ALA A 70 -3.58 -12.36 4.91
C ALA A 70 -3.23 -12.37 3.41
N ALA A 71 -2.38 -11.47 2.94
CA ALA A 71 -1.87 -11.52 1.57
C ALA A 71 -1.11 -12.83 1.31
N LEU A 72 -0.26 -13.26 2.24
CA LEU A 72 0.43 -14.54 2.17
C LEU A 72 -0.54 -15.73 2.17
N ALA A 73 -1.55 -15.74 3.04
CA ALA A 73 -2.60 -16.77 3.08
C ALA A 73 -3.44 -16.82 1.78
N GLY A 74 -3.56 -15.68 1.09
CA GLY A 74 -4.16 -15.59 -0.24
C GLY A 74 -3.26 -16.12 -1.37
N GLY A 75 -1.97 -16.30 -1.10
CA GLY A 75 -0.98 -16.82 -2.04
C GLY A 75 -0.22 -15.73 -2.81
N THR A 76 -0.08 -14.52 -2.26
CA THR A 76 0.74 -13.46 -2.87
C THR A 76 2.19 -13.93 -3.03
N ASP A 77 2.85 -13.55 -4.13
CA ASP A 77 4.25 -13.91 -4.36
C ASP A 77 5.22 -12.92 -3.69
N ALA A 78 4.76 -11.68 -3.45
CA ALA A 78 5.45 -10.66 -2.68
C ALA A 78 4.45 -9.66 -2.07
N VAL A 79 4.94 -8.83 -1.15
CA VAL A 79 4.23 -7.62 -0.72
C VAL A 79 5.04 -6.38 -1.09
N SER A 80 4.35 -5.27 -1.36
CA SER A 80 4.99 -3.96 -1.50
C SER A 80 4.40 -2.97 -0.50
N LEU A 81 5.24 -2.15 0.10
CA LEU A 81 4.79 -1.16 1.07
C LEU A 81 5.84 -0.06 1.29
N ILE A 82 5.45 1.17 1.57
CA ILE A 82 4.08 1.63 1.87
C ILE A 82 3.42 2.33 0.67
N ASN A 83 2.09 2.33 0.65
CA ASN A 83 1.34 3.34 -0.07
C ASN A 83 1.43 4.71 0.66
N THR A 84 0.69 5.73 0.22
CA THR A 84 0.73 7.05 0.85
C THR A 84 0.02 7.10 2.20
N ILE A 85 0.52 7.95 3.10
CA ILE A 85 -0.08 8.17 4.43
C ILE A 85 -1.24 9.15 4.29
N ASN A 86 -2.40 8.85 4.86
CA ASN A 86 -3.54 9.74 4.84
C ASN A 86 -3.24 11.00 5.68
N SER A 87 -3.39 12.19 5.12
CA SER A 87 -2.94 13.44 5.75
C SER A 87 -3.68 14.67 5.24
N ILE A 88 -3.65 15.73 6.05
CA ILE A 88 -3.94 17.11 5.64
C ILE A 88 -2.60 17.85 5.66
N THR A 89 -2.13 18.33 4.52
CA THR A 89 -0.80 18.96 4.43
C THR A 89 -0.80 20.42 4.84
N GLY A 90 -1.96 21.07 4.83
CA GLY A 90 -2.13 22.44 5.26
C GLY A 90 -3.60 22.81 5.39
N VAL A 91 -3.87 23.90 6.12
CA VAL A 91 -5.18 24.55 6.16
C VAL A 91 -4.97 25.99 5.75
N ASN A 92 -5.64 26.41 4.68
CA ASN A 92 -5.68 27.79 4.27
C ASN A 92 -6.54 28.57 5.28
N LEU A 93 -5.95 29.55 5.96
CA LEU A 93 -6.63 30.30 7.02
C LEU A 93 -7.56 31.40 6.49
N ASP A 94 -7.40 31.82 5.24
CA ASP A 94 -8.28 32.81 4.62
C ASP A 94 -9.59 32.15 4.15
N SER A 95 -9.50 30.93 3.58
CA SER A 95 -10.66 30.17 3.13
C SER A 95 -11.17 29.15 4.14
N PHE A 96 -10.48 28.98 5.28
CA PHE A 96 -10.75 27.97 6.32
C PHE A 96 -10.91 26.55 5.75
N ALA A 97 -10.08 26.18 4.77
CA ALA A 97 -10.19 24.92 4.03
C ALA A 97 -8.85 24.15 3.93
N PRO A 98 -8.86 22.81 3.85
CA PRO A 98 -7.65 22.02 3.59
C PRO A 98 -6.98 22.36 2.26
N GLU A 99 -5.66 22.31 2.22
CA GLU A 99 -4.88 22.42 0.97
C GLU A 99 -4.37 21.07 0.48
N PRO A 100 -4.40 20.81 -0.85
CA PRO A 100 -4.98 21.66 -1.90
C PRO A 100 -6.52 21.62 -1.92
N THR A 101 -7.14 22.74 -2.26
CA THR A 101 -8.58 22.85 -2.53
C THR A 101 -8.83 22.84 -4.04
N ILE A 102 -9.82 22.08 -4.52
CA ILE A 102 -10.27 22.08 -5.92
C ILE A 102 -11.73 22.47 -5.96
N ASP A 103 -12.06 23.54 -6.70
CA ASP A 103 -13.44 24.05 -6.83
C ASP A 103 -14.12 24.30 -5.47
N GLY A 104 -13.38 24.91 -4.54
CA GLY A 104 -13.85 25.19 -3.18
C GLY A 104 -14.02 23.97 -2.26
N LYS A 105 -13.62 22.77 -2.70
CA LYS A 105 -13.68 21.54 -1.91
C LYS A 105 -12.28 21.05 -1.54
N GLY A 106 -12.03 20.90 -0.25
CA GLY A 106 -10.84 20.26 0.30
C GLY A 106 -11.11 18.79 0.65
N SER A 107 -10.07 17.97 0.59
CA SER A 107 -10.08 16.60 1.08
C SER A 107 -8.76 16.31 1.78
N HIS A 108 -8.75 15.26 2.60
CA HIS A 108 -7.50 14.62 2.94
C HIS A 108 -6.84 14.03 1.69
N GLY A 109 -5.52 13.93 1.72
CA GLY A 109 -4.69 13.44 0.64
C GLY A 109 -3.70 12.37 1.07
N GLY A 110 -2.98 11.81 0.10
CA GLY A 110 -1.84 10.94 0.35
C GLY A 110 -0.53 11.72 0.50
N TYR A 111 0.09 11.66 1.68
CA TYR A 111 1.41 12.21 1.96
C TYR A 111 2.52 11.19 1.64
N CYS A 112 3.55 11.66 0.95
CA CYS A 112 4.70 10.88 0.51
C CYS A 112 5.97 11.73 0.50
N GLY A 113 7.08 11.15 0.04
CA GLY A 113 8.39 11.81 0.01
C GLY A 113 9.28 11.49 1.22
N PRO A 114 10.43 12.15 1.38
CA PRO A 114 11.45 11.78 2.37
C PRO A 114 10.92 11.69 3.80
N ALA A 115 9.94 12.53 4.16
CA ALA A 115 9.36 12.57 5.49
C ALA A 115 8.66 11.26 5.90
N VAL A 116 8.22 10.43 4.93
CA VAL A 116 7.59 9.14 5.25
C VAL A 116 8.59 7.98 5.38
N LYS A 117 9.87 8.19 5.05
CA LYS A 117 10.91 7.13 5.07
C LYS A 117 10.98 6.38 6.40
N PRO A 118 11.03 7.06 7.58
CA PRO A 118 11.12 6.35 8.86
C PRO A 118 9.90 5.44 9.15
N ILE A 119 8.72 5.86 8.70
CA ILE A 119 7.48 5.09 8.87
C ILE A 119 7.51 3.86 7.94
N ALA A 120 7.92 4.05 6.69
CA ALA A 120 8.06 2.98 5.71
C ALA A 120 9.06 1.90 6.17
N MET A 121 10.26 2.31 6.62
CA MET A 121 11.28 1.39 7.13
C MET A 121 10.79 0.61 8.34
N ASN A 122 10.09 1.26 9.28
CA ASN A 122 9.51 0.57 10.43
C ASN A 122 8.52 -0.52 10.00
N MET A 123 7.61 -0.20 9.08
CA MET A 123 6.60 -1.16 8.61
C MET A 123 7.21 -2.32 7.81
N VAL A 124 8.20 -2.04 6.96
CA VAL A 124 8.97 -3.07 6.25
C VAL A 124 9.64 -4.00 7.25
N ALA A 125 10.28 -3.45 8.28
CA ALA A 125 10.96 -4.24 9.29
C ALA A 125 10.00 -5.07 10.16
N GLU A 126 8.81 -4.56 10.48
CA GLU A 126 7.77 -5.31 11.20
C GLU A 126 7.31 -6.55 10.42
N ILE A 127 7.13 -6.45 9.10
CA ILE A 127 6.82 -7.62 8.26
C ILE A 127 8.04 -8.54 8.16
N ALA A 128 9.23 -8.00 7.87
CA ALA A 128 10.44 -8.82 7.67
C ALA A 128 10.81 -9.66 8.91
N ARG A 129 10.51 -9.19 10.12
CA ARG A 129 10.77 -9.91 11.38
C ARG A 129 9.62 -10.78 11.85
N ASP A 130 8.45 -10.69 11.22
CA ASP A 130 7.27 -11.45 11.61
C ASP A 130 7.45 -12.93 11.24
N PRO A 131 7.42 -13.88 12.20
CA PRO A 131 7.62 -15.30 11.92
C PRO A 131 6.61 -15.88 10.92
N GLU A 132 5.39 -15.36 10.88
CA GLU A 132 4.32 -15.85 9.99
C GLU A 132 4.52 -15.43 8.54
N THR A 133 5.32 -14.38 8.28
CA THR A 133 5.65 -13.92 6.92
C THR A 133 7.13 -14.13 6.60
N HIS A 134 7.82 -14.99 7.36
CA HIS A 134 9.23 -15.27 7.15
C HIS A 134 9.50 -15.77 5.73
N GLY A 135 10.45 -15.12 5.05
CA GLY A 135 10.83 -15.45 3.68
C GLY A 135 9.92 -14.87 2.59
N LEU A 136 8.84 -14.15 2.95
CA LEU A 136 8.01 -13.41 1.99
C LEU A 136 8.83 -12.25 1.39
N PRO A 137 8.99 -12.17 0.05
CA PRO A 137 9.68 -11.05 -0.57
C PRO A 137 8.95 -9.71 -0.33
N ILE A 138 9.72 -8.67 -0.03
CA ILE A 138 9.21 -7.32 0.27
C ILE A 138 9.81 -6.29 -0.69
N SER A 139 8.96 -5.54 -1.38
CA SER A 139 9.33 -4.34 -2.12
C SER A 139 9.11 -3.11 -1.24
N GLY A 140 10.19 -2.58 -0.67
CA GLY A 140 10.20 -1.39 0.19
C GLY A 140 10.02 -0.09 -0.60
N ILE A 141 9.05 0.72 -0.21
CA ILE A 141 8.62 1.95 -0.88
C ILE A 141 8.37 3.03 0.18
N GLY A 142 8.85 4.24 -0.05
CA GLY A 142 8.51 5.41 0.76
C GLY A 142 9.72 6.26 1.12
N GLY A 143 9.81 7.47 0.55
CA GLY A 143 10.85 8.44 0.88
C GLY A 143 12.27 8.09 0.42
N ILE A 144 12.41 7.17 -0.53
CA ILE A 144 13.69 6.84 -1.18
C ILE A 144 14.00 7.93 -2.21
N THR A 145 15.12 8.63 -2.05
CA THR A 145 15.59 9.67 -2.98
C THR A 145 17.02 9.45 -3.49
N THR A 146 17.77 8.60 -2.81
CA THR A 146 19.15 8.25 -3.13
C THR A 146 19.38 6.75 -3.04
N TRP A 147 20.48 6.26 -3.60
CA TRP A 147 20.87 4.86 -3.44
C TRP A 147 21.14 4.47 -1.97
N ARG A 148 21.53 5.44 -1.11
CA ARG A 148 21.73 5.20 0.32
C ARG A 148 20.40 4.94 1.01
N ASP A 149 19.36 5.71 0.67
CA ASP A 149 18.02 5.44 1.17
C ASP A 149 17.56 4.04 0.75
N ALA A 150 17.83 3.61 -0.48
CA ALA A 150 17.48 2.26 -0.92
C ALA A 150 18.23 1.18 -0.13
N ALA A 151 19.53 1.38 0.16
CA ALA A 151 20.34 0.45 0.94
C ALA A 151 19.85 0.31 2.41
N GLU A 152 19.23 1.34 2.99
CA GLU A 152 18.66 1.27 4.35
C GLU A 152 17.42 0.34 4.44
N PHE A 153 16.76 0.02 3.32
CA PHE A 153 15.62 -0.91 3.28
C PHE A 153 16.03 -2.38 3.09
N MET A 154 17.31 -2.66 2.83
CA MET A 154 17.83 -4.01 2.55
C MET A 154 18.38 -4.67 3.82
#